data_AF-A0A935Q4X3-F1
#
_entry.id   AF-A0A935Q4X3-F1
#
_cell.length_a   1.000
_cell.length_b   1.000
_cell.length_c   1.000
_cell.angle_alpha   90.00
_cell.angle_beta   90.00
_cell.angle_gamma   90.00
#
_symmetry.space_group_name_H-M   'P 1'
#
loop_
_entity.id
_entity.type
_entity.pdbx_description
1 polymer ?
#
loop_
_entity_poly.entity_id
_entity_poly.type
_entity_poly.pdbx_seq_one_letter_code
_entity_poly.pdbx_strand_id
1 'polypeptide(L)'
;MKKLISICFLLFSCCAMAQNDTSYAAMLNSTQDIQLTDSLEIDARAWKLRRLDTVDVKKWFSPILGSANNNRLKNRGYYLAGKITTHGNFDVVILLEEKKKNDTTNTAVQVIYLITLKKDGKYIASLEVSVTGTKKKTSYKTSSWLYKDLKIIKDSKITINDKSFDDLAFYKISGGGRFILYPNY
;
A
#
# COMPACT_ATOMS: atom_id res chain seq x y z
N MET A 1 -34.70 43.56 8.79
CA MET A 1 -33.48 43.14 8.06
C MET A 1 -32.23 42.98 8.92
N LYS A 2 -32.22 43.29 10.23
CA LYS A 2 -31.04 43.06 11.10
C LYS A 2 -30.95 41.66 11.72
N LYS A 3 -32.08 40.93 11.84
CA LYS A 3 -32.13 39.58 12.44
C LYS A 3 -31.69 38.44 11.50
N LEU A 4 -31.72 38.64 10.19
CA LEU A 4 -31.28 37.63 9.22
C LEU A 4 -29.75 37.51 9.13
N ILE A 5 -29.03 38.61 9.38
CA ILE A 5 -27.55 38.65 9.24
C ILE A 5 -26.86 37.85 10.36
N SER A 6 -27.42 37.83 11.57
CA SER A 6 -26.87 37.03 12.68
C SER A 6 -27.03 35.52 12.51
N ILE A 7 -28.06 35.06 11.78
CA ILE A 7 -28.27 33.63 11.52
C ILE A 7 -27.26 33.11 10.49
N CYS A 8 -26.91 33.92 9.49
CA CYS A 8 -25.87 33.56 8.51
C CYS A 8 -24.46 33.48 9.14
N PHE A 9 -24.15 34.31 10.14
CA PHE A 9 -22.86 34.27 10.83
C PHE A 9 -22.70 33.04 11.75
N LEU A 10 -23.79 32.59 12.40
CA LEU A 10 -23.79 31.36 13.21
C LEU A 10 -23.67 30.09 12.35
N LEU A 11 -24.30 30.08 11.17
CA LEU A 11 -24.20 28.94 10.24
C LEU A 11 -22.82 28.83 9.59
N PHE A 12 -22.13 29.94 9.33
CA PHE A 12 -20.76 29.91 8.78
C PHE A 12 -19.73 29.36 9.79
N SER A 13 -19.94 29.56 11.08
CA SER A 13 -19.02 29.09 12.13
C SER A 13 -19.13 27.58 12.39
N CYS A 14 -20.26 26.94 12.05
CA CYS A 14 -20.42 25.48 12.14
C CYS A 14 -19.84 24.71 10.95
N CYS A 15 -19.57 25.37 9.82
CA CYS A 15 -18.98 24.71 8.65
C CYS A 15 -17.46 24.54 8.74
N ALA A 16 -16.81 25.12 9.76
CA ALA A 16 -15.34 25.12 9.90
C ALA A 16 -14.77 23.88 10.61
N MET A 17 -15.60 23.00 11.18
CA MET A 17 -15.11 21.82 11.92
C MET A 17 -15.78 20.53 11.46
N ALA A 18 -15.42 20.11 10.25
CA ALA A 18 -15.53 18.71 9.85
C ALA A 18 -14.28 18.28 9.08
N GLN A 19 -13.09 18.72 9.52
CA GLN A 19 -11.88 17.96 9.23
C GLN A 19 -11.92 16.74 10.15
N ASN A 20 -12.45 15.63 9.63
CA ASN A 20 -12.30 14.33 10.26
C ASN A 20 -10.81 14.01 10.29
N ASP A 21 -10.14 14.40 11.37
CA ASP A 21 -8.79 13.96 11.65
C ASP A 21 -8.90 12.47 11.99
N THR A 22 -8.80 11.60 10.98
CA THR A 22 -8.96 10.17 11.17
C THR A 22 -7.88 9.71 12.14
N SER A 23 -8.28 9.21 13.30
CA SER A 23 -7.34 8.64 14.27
C SER A 23 -6.81 7.31 13.75
N TYR A 24 -5.61 6.92 14.20
CA TYR A 24 -5.02 5.64 13.82
C TYR A 24 -5.96 4.46 14.14
N ALA A 25 -6.56 4.49 15.34
CA ALA A 25 -7.54 3.50 15.77
C ALA A 25 -8.77 3.46 14.85
N ALA A 26 -9.29 4.62 14.41
CA ALA A 26 -10.40 4.67 13.47
C ALA A 26 -10.04 4.07 12.10
N MET A 27 -8.83 4.32 11.60
CA MET A 27 -8.30 3.70 10.38
C MET A 27 -8.21 2.18 10.52
N LEU A 28 -7.67 1.69 11.65
CA LEU A 28 -7.57 0.25 11.91
C LEU A 28 -8.95 -0.40 12.05
N ASN A 29 -9.87 0.17 12.84
CA ASN A 29 -11.19 -0.44 13.11
C ASN A 29 -12.03 -0.62 11.84
N SER A 30 -11.81 0.19 10.82
CA SER A 30 -12.46 0.10 9.52
C SER A 30 -11.69 -0.75 8.49
N THR A 31 -10.63 -1.42 8.93
CA THR A 31 -9.80 -2.33 8.13
C THR A 31 -10.00 -3.76 8.64
N GLN A 32 -10.14 -4.71 7.70
CA GLN A 32 -10.37 -6.11 8.03
C GLN A 32 -9.18 -6.72 8.78
N ASP A 33 -9.47 -7.44 9.86
CA ASP A 33 -8.48 -8.25 10.59
C ASP A 33 -8.15 -9.51 9.82
N ILE A 34 -6.85 -9.79 9.69
CA ILE A 34 -6.32 -11.02 9.10
C ILE A 34 -5.74 -11.84 10.23
N GLN A 35 -6.22 -13.08 10.38
CA GLN A 35 -5.66 -14.04 11.32
C GLN A 35 -4.55 -14.84 10.66
N LEU A 36 -3.41 -14.96 11.35
CA LEU A 36 -2.31 -15.84 10.97
C LEU A 36 -2.42 -17.13 11.78
N THR A 37 -2.78 -18.23 11.13
CA THR A 37 -2.87 -19.55 11.77
C THR A 37 -1.56 -20.33 11.60
N ASP A 38 -1.05 -20.44 10.36
CA ASP A 38 0.27 -21.07 10.08
C ASP A 38 1.04 -20.30 8.99
N SER A 39 0.35 -19.93 7.92
CA SER A 39 0.85 -19.08 6.85
C SER A 39 -0.29 -18.24 6.24
N LEU A 40 0.08 -17.15 5.57
CA LEU A 40 -0.81 -16.31 4.79
C LEU A 40 -0.20 -16.10 3.40
N GLU A 41 -0.95 -16.52 2.37
CA GLU A 41 -0.64 -16.15 0.99
C GLU A 41 -1.11 -14.72 0.71
N ILE A 42 -0.23 -13.92 0.09
CA ILE A 42 -0.50 -12.53 -0.22
C ILE A 42 -0.82 -12.38 -1.72
N ASP A 43 -2.11 -12.36 -2.04
CA ASP A 43 -2.67 -11.98 -3.35
C ASP A 43 -3.75 -10.90 -3.18
N ALA A 44 -3.48 -9.69 -3.66
CA ALA A 44 -4.38 -8.54 -3.52
C ALA A 44 -5.72 -8.68 -4.26
N ARG A 45 -5.84 -9.59 -5.23
CA ARG A 45 -7.06 -9.68 -6.06
C ARG A 45 -8.27 -10.22 -5.31
N ALA A 46 -8.05 -10.96 -4.21
CA ALA A 46 -9.11 -11.64 -3.46
C ALA A 46 -9.62 -10.82 -2.25
N TRP A 47 -9.05 -9.65 -1.98
CA TRP A 47 -9.29 -8.93 -0.72
C TRP A 47 -10.37 -7.85 -0.83
N LYS A 48 -11.06 -7.59 0.30
CA LYS A 48 -11.94 -6.43 0.44
C LYS A 48 -11.09 -5.18 0.67
N LEU A 49 -10.88 -4.43 -0.41
CA LEU A 49 -10.02 -3.25 -0.41
C LEU A 49 -10.77 -2.00 0.08
N ARG A 50 -10.22 -1.31 1.09
CA ARG A 50 -10.67 0.04 1.46
C ARG A 50 -9.75 1.09 0.85
N ARG A 51 -10.28 1.95 -0.01
CA ARG A 51 -9.51 3.06 -0.58
C ARG A 51 -9.17 4.11 0.47
N LEU A 52 -7.92 4.53 0.47
CA LEU A 52 -7.42 5.65 1.27
C LEU A 52 -7.48 6.95 0.49
N ASP A 53 -7.75 8.04 1.19
CA ASP A 53 -7.57 9.38 0.64
C ASP A 53 -6.09 9.80 0.70
N THR A 54 -5.78 10.94 0.09
CA THR A 54 -4.39 11.43 0.04
C THR A 54 -3.87 11.90 1.40
N VAL A 55 -4.76 12.30 2.31
CA VAL A 55 -4.41 12.83 3.64
C VAL A 55 -3.97 11.69 4.54
N ASP A 56 -4.76 10.63 4.61
CA ASP A 56 -4.46 9.40 5.36
C ASP A 56 -3.14 8.78 4.86
N VAL A 57 -2.93 8.72 3.54
CA VAL A 57 -1.69 8.17 2.97
C VAL A 57 -0.47 8.99 3.39
N LYS A 58 -0.55 10.32 3.38
CA LYS A 58 0.55 11.17 3.83
C LYS A 58 0.79 11.06 5.34
N LYS A 59 -0.29 10.99 6.12
CA LYS A 59 -0.24 10.93 7.59
C LYS A 59 0.42 9.62 8.05
N TRP A 60 -0.03 8.49 7.54
CA TRP A 60 0.36 7.17 8.05
C TRP A 60 1.45 6.48 7.25
N PHE A 61 1.56 6.80 5.96
CA PHE A 61 2.38 6.06 5.00
C PHE A 61 3.33 6.96 4.21
N SER A 62 3.64 8.17 4.68
CA SER A 62 4.63 9.04 4.02
C SER A 62 5.98 8.39 3.74
N PRO A 63 6.54 7.50 4.59
CA PRO A 63 7.85 6.90 4.33
C PRO A 63 7.90 6.04 3.06
N ILE A 64 6.80 5.42 2.64
CA ILE A 64 6.76 4.59 1.42
C ILE A 64 6.57 5.41 0.14
N LEU A 65 6.26 6.71 0.25
CA LEU A 65 6.07 7.59 -0.90
C LEU A 65 7.42 8.03 -1.52
N GLY A 66 8.51 7.94 -0.75
CA GLY A 66 9.84 8.41 -1.12
C GLY A 66 10.02 9.93 -0.98
N SER A 67 11.28 10.38 -0.99
CA SER A 67 11.65 11.79 -1.00
C SER A 67 11.20 12.44 -2.31
N ALA A 68 10.21 13.34 -2.23
CA ALA A 68 9.67 14.14 -3.31
C ALA A 68 8.96 13.35 -4.42
N ASN A 69 7.62 13.30 -4.38
CA ASN A 69 6.80 13.74 -5.51
C ASN A 69 5.29 13.61 -5.20
N ASN A 70 4.60 14.75 -5.10
CA ASN A 70 3.13 14.82 -5.17
C ASN A 70 2.56 14.08 -6.41
N ASN A 71 3.37 13.87 -7.45
CA ASN A 71 3.00 13.10 -8.64
C ASN A 71 2.71 11.60 -8.37
N ARG A 72 3.30 11.00 -7.32
CA ARG A 72 3.03 9.60 -6.98
C ARG A 72 1.58 9.42 -6.52
N LEU A 73 1.09 10.34 -5.69
CA LEU A 73 -0.29 10.34 -5.17
C LEU A 73 -1.34 10.66 -6.26
N LYS A 74 -0.99 11.48 -7.27
CA LYS A 74 -1.88 11.76 -8.40
C LYS A 74 -2.17 10.50 -9.22
N ASN A 75 -1.10 9.76 -9.54
CA ASN A 75 -1.14 8.65 -10.50
C ASN A 75 -1.29 7.27 -9.85
N ARG A 76 -1.50 7.21 -8.53
CA ARG A 76 -1.64 5.94 -7.81
C ARG A 76 -2.84 5.95 -6.88
N GLY A 77 -3.43 4.78 -6.69
CA GLY A 77 -4.41 4.48 -5.66
C GLY A 77 -3.74 3.73 -4.52
N TYR A 78 -4.18 3.99 -3.30
CA TYR A 78 -3.71 3.29 -2.11
C TYR A 78 -4.92 2.69 -1.40
N TYR A 79 -4.79 1.44 -0.98
CA TYR A 79 -5.89 0.70 -0.38
C TYR A 79 -5.40 -0.11 0.81
N LEU A 80 -6.15 -0.06 1.90
CA LEU A 80 -5.97 -0.98 3.02
C LEU A 80 -6.58 -2.32 2.64
N ALA A 81 -5.70 -3.31 2.62
CA ALA A 81 -6.00 -4.67 2.25
C ALA A 81 -6.27 -5.55 3.48
N GLY A 82 -5.72 -5.18 4.64
CA GLY A 82 -5.98 -5.83 5.90
C GLY A 82 -5.00 -5.39 6.97
N LYS A 83 -5.17 -5.93 8.18
CA LYS A 83 -4.30 -5.66 9.32
C LYS A 83 -4.09 -6.94 10.13
N ILE A 84 -2.95 -7.02 10.81
CA ILE A 84 -2.62 -8.03 11.81
C ILE A 84 -2.24 -7.27 13.07
N THR A 85 -3.05 -7.40 14.10
CA THR A 85 -2.95 -6.62 15.35
C THR A 85 -2.64 -7.49 16.58
N THR A 86 -2.40 -8.79 16.36
CA THR A 86 -2.22 -9.80 17.41
C THR A 86 -0.94 -9.60 18.24
N HIS A 87 0.07 -8.93 17.70
CA HIS A 87 1.32 -8.68 18.41
C HIS A 87 1.15 -7.52 19.42
N GLY A 88 1.72 -7.63 20.62
CA GLY A 88 1.53 -6.64 21.69
C GLY A 88 2.16 -5.26 21.40
N ASN A 89 3.29 -5.24 20.69
CA ASN A 89 4.10 -4.01 20.55
C ASN A 89 3.88 -3.23 19.24
N PHE A 90 3.31 -3.87 18.22
CA PHE A 90 3.15 -3.27 16.91
C PHE A 90 1.96 -3.91 16.17
N ASP A 91 1.53 -3.22 15.13
CA ASP A 91 0.56 -3.69 14.15
C ASP A 91 1.24 -3.84 12.79
N VAL A 92 0.78 -4.80 12.01
CA VAL A 92 1.16 -4.92 10.60
C VAL A 92 -0.05 -4.57 9.75
N VAL A 93 0.10 -3.54 8.93
CA VAL A 93 -0.93 -3.12 7.98
C VAL A 93 -0.52 -3.56 6.58
N ILE A 94 -1.45 -4.19 5.86
CA ILE A 94 -1.25 -4.57 4.48
C ILE A 94 -1.78 -3.45 3.59
N LEU A 95 -0.88 -2.81 2.85
CA LEU A 95 -1.20 -1.70 1.97
C LEU A 95 -0.97 -2.10 0.51
N LEU A 96 -2.02 -1.97 -0.30
CA LEU A 96 -1.95 -2.10 -1.74
C LEU A 96 -1.75 -0.72 -2.38
N GLU A 97 -0.71 -0.59 -3.19
CA GLU A 97 -0.49 0.52 -4.10
C GLU A 97 -0.81 0.07 -5.53
N GLU A 98 -1.70 0.80 -6.21
CA GLU A 98 -2.03 0.54 -7.61
C GLU A 98 -1.65 1.74 -8.46
N LYS A 99 -0.93 1.50 -9.56
CA LYS A 99 -0.68 2.53 -10.56
C LYS A 99 -1.91 2.69 -11.46
N LYS A 100 -2.49 3.90 -11.46
CA LYS A 100 -3.55 4.28 -12.40
C LYS A 100 -2.96 4.31 -13.81
N LYS A 101 -3.66 3.72 -14.77
CA LYS A 101 -3.36 3.86 -16.19
C LYS A 101 -4.45 4.75 -16.80
N ASN A 102 -4.04 5.66 -17.68
CA ASN A 102 -4.99 6.46 -18.45
C ASN A 102 -5.71 5.48 -19.42
N ASP A 103 -7.04 5.38 -19.28
CA ASP A 103 -8.00 4.81 -20.25
C ASP A 103 -7.95 3.33 -20.64
N THR A 104 -7.40 2.42 -19.82
CA THR A 104 -7.70 0.99 -20.03
C THR A 104 -7.88 0.26 -18.70
N THR A 105 -8.84 -0.66 -18.65
CA THR A 105 -9.18 -1.57 -17.53
C THR A 105 -8.03 -2.45 -17.04
N ASN A 106 -6.84 -2.33 -17.63
CA ASN A 106 -5.63 -3.02 -17.20
C ASN A 106 -4.79 -2.11 -16.30
N THR A 107 -4.82 -2.38 -14.99
CA THR A 107 -3.89 -1.85 -14.00
C THR A 107 -2.45 -2.16 -14.43
N ALA A 108 -1.60 -1.13 -14.51
CA ALA A 108 -0.25 -1.28 -15.05
C ALA A 108 0.69 -2.00 -14.09
N VAL A 109 0.58 -1.69 -12.79
CA VAL A 109 1.40 -2.23 -11.70
C VAL A 109 0.63 -2.17 -10.39
N GLN A 110 0.62 -3.25 -9.64
CA GLN A 110 0.15 -3.34 -8.26
C GLN A 110 1.32 -3.76 -7.37
N VAL A 111 1.44 -3.12 -6.21
CA VAL A 111 2.49 -3.38 -5.21
C VAL A 111 1.82 -3.58 -3.86
N ILE A 112 2.14 -4.65 -3.15
CA ILE A 112 1.67 -4.90 -1.79
C ILE A 112 2.83 -4.67 -0.83
N TYR A 113 2.57 -3.84 0.18
CA TYR A 113 3.48 -3.60 1.28
C TYR A 113 2.91 -4.19 2.56
N LEU A 114 3.78 -4.80 3.37
CA LEU A 114 3.55 -4.97 4.79
C LEU A 114 4.20 -3.81 5.52
N ILE A 115 3.40 -3.05 6.25
CA ILE A 115 3.82 -1.85 6.96
C ILE A 115 3.71 -2.11 8.45
N THR A 116 4.84 -2.07 9.13
CA THR A 116 4.91 -2.22 10.58
C THR A 116 4.78 -0.84 11.22
N LEU A 117 3.78 -0.69 12.08
CA LEU A 117 3.48 0.52 12.81
C LEU A 117 3.46 0.21 14.31
N LYS A 118 3.85 1.16 15.15
CA LYS A 118 3.54 1.10 16.59
C LYS A 118 2.02 1.17 16.78
N LYS A 119 1.55 0.79 17.98
CA LYS A 119 0.12 0.85 18.36
C LYS A 119 -0.48 2.26 18.32
N ASP A 120 0.33 3.30 18.30
CA ASP A 120 -0.07 4.71 18.12
C ASP A 120 -0.08 5.17 16.64
N GLY A 121 0.26 4.29 15.71
CA GLY A 121 0.34 4.56 14.27
C GLY A 121 1.69 5.09 13.81
N LYS A 122 2.69 5.22 14.69
CA LYS A 122 4.03 5.65 14.28
C LYS A 122 4.72 4.59 13.43
N TYR A 123 5.22 5.02 12.27
CA TYR A 123 5.94 4.15 11.35
C TYR A 123 7.19 3.52 11.97
N ILE A 124 7.39 2.23 11.71
CA ILE A 124 8.60 1.48 12.06
C ILE A 124 9.34 1.06 10.78
N ALA A 125 8.68 0.26 9.94
CA ALA A 125 9.29 -0.32 8.74
C ALA A 125 8.23 -0.68 7.69
N SER A 126 8.68 -0.93 6.47
CA SER A 126 7.84 -1.47 5.40
C SER A 126 8.63 -2.48 4.58
N LEU A 127 7.94 -3.49 4.07
CA LEU A 127 8.50 -4.47 3.15
C LEU A 127 7.58 -4.66 1.95
N GLU A 128 8.15 -4.59 0.76
CA GLU A 128 7.48 -4.93 -0.49
C GLU A 128 7.41 -6.46 -0.65
N VAL A 129 6.22 -7.03 -0.54
CA VAL A 129 6.01 -8.48 -0.47
C VAL A 129 5.42 -9.07 -1.73
N SER A 130 4.70 -8.26 -2.52
CA SER A 130 4.17 -8.72 -3.80
C SER A 130 4.16 -7.58 -4.78
N VAL A 131 4.49 -7.90 -6.03
CA VAL A 131 4.39 -6.97 -7.14
C VAL A 131 3.86 -7.72 -8.34
N THR A 132 2.87 -7.15 -9.01
CA THR A 132 2.34 -7.68 -10.26
C THR A 132 2.14 -6.56 -11.26
N GLY A 133 2.28 -6.86 -12.54
CA GLY A 133 1.99 -5.91 -13.60
C GLY A 133 2.83 -6.12 -14.84
N THR A 134 2.66 -5.20 -15.78
CA THR A 134 3.30 -5.26 -17.09
C THR A 134 4.06 -3.96 -17.34
N LYS A 135 5.36 -4.07 -17.61
CA LYS A 135 6.21 -2.94 -18.03
C LYS A 135 6.93 -3.28 -19.32
N LYS A 136 6.67 -2.50 -20.39
CA LYS A 136 7.40 -2.56 -21.69
C LYS A 136 7.78 -3.98 -22.14
N LYS A 137 6.78 -4.84 -22.43
CA LYS A 137 6.91 -6.25 -22.85
C LYS A 137 7.43 -7.25 -21.81
N THR A 138 7.64 -6.83 -20.56
CA THR A 138 7.98 -7.72 -19.45
C THR A 138 6.82 -7.81 -18.48
N SER A 139 6.39 -9.03 -18.19
CA SER A 139 5.48 -9.32 -17.08
C SER A 139 6.32 -9.73 -15.88
N TYR A 140 5.93 -9.26 -14.70
CA TYR A 140 6.52 -9.72 -13.46
C TYR A 140 5.40 -10.07 -12.49
N LYS A 141 5.59 -11.18 -11.79
CA LYS A 141 4.71 -11.64 -10.73
C LYS A 141 5.57 -12.08 -9.57
N THR A 142 5.36 -11.43 -8.44
CA THR A 142 6.03 -11.75 -7.19
C THR A 142 4.95 -12.00 -6.15
N SER A 143 5.05 -13.12 -5.45
CA SER A 143 4.18 -13.48 -4.34
C SER A 143 5.05 -13.71 -3.10
N SER A 144 4.45 -13.56 -1.93
CA SER A 144 5.13 -13.92 -0.69
C SER A 144 4.18 -14.62 0.26
N TRP A 145 4.78 -15.41 1.14
CA TRP A 145 4.13 -16.16 2.20
C TRP A 145 4.59 -15.58 3.53
N LEU A 146 3.64 -15.13 4.35
CA LEU A 146 3.90 -14.65 5.71
C LEU A 146 3.60 -15.76 6.70
N TYR A 147 4.57 -16.11 7.54
CA TYR A 147 4.44 -17.15 8.55
C TYR A 147 4.04 -16.58 9.91
N LYS A 148 3.61 -17.45 10.84
CA LYS A 148 3.19 -17.06 12.20
C LYS A 148 4.24 -16.31 13.03
N ASP A 149 5.52 -16.46 12.69
CA ASP A 149 6.67 -15.75 13.29
C ASP A 149 7.02 -14.44 12.55
N LEU A 150 6.15 -13.99 11.64
CA LEU A 150 6.35 -12.84 10.76
C LEU A 150 7.55 -12.98 9.82
N LYS A 151 8.04 -14.21 9.61
CA LYS A 151 9.00 -14.50 8.55
C LYS A 151 8.29 -14.45 7.21
N ILE A 152 8.96 -13.85 6.22
CA ILE A 152 8.43 -13.71 4.87
C ILE A 152 9.32 -14.49 3.92
N ILE A 153 8.71 -15.40 3.16
CA ILE A 153 9.36 -16.10 2.05
C ILE A 153 8.78 -15.56 0.76
N LYS A 154 9.66 -15.11 -0.14
CA LYS A 154 9.28 -14.48 -1.40
C LYS A 154 9.56 -15.42 -2.56
N ASP A 155 8.55 -15.60 -3.40
CA ASP A 155 8.65 -16.28 -4.69
C ASP A 155 8.54 -15.23 -5.81
N SER A 156 9.45 -15.31 -6.77
CA SER A 156 9.60 -14.30 -7.82
C SER A 156 9.63 -14.97 -9.19
N LYS A 157 8.75 -14.51 -10.08
CA LYS A 157 8.68 -14.96 -11.47
C LYS A 157 8.68 -13.79 -12.43
N ILE A 158 9.58 -13.82 -13.41
CA ILE A 158 9.64 -12.81 -14.48
C ILE A 158 9.47 -13.49 -15.82
N THR A 159 8.64 -12.91 -16.68
CA THR A 159 8.48 -13.36 -18.07
C THR A 159 8.91 -12.27 -19.05
N ILE A 160 9.93 -12.57 -19.88
CA ILE A 160 10.44 -11.69 -20.94
C ILE A 160 10.31 -12.43 -22.28
N ASN A 161 9.58 -11.87 -23.25
CA ASN A 161 9.39 -12.47 -24.58
C ASN A 161 9.05 -13.97 -24.49
N ASP A 162 8.04 -14.30 -23.68
CA ASP A 162 7.53 -15.68 -23.45
C ASP A 162 8.51 -16.65 -22.75
N LYS A 163 9.67 -16.17 -22.27
CA LYS A 163 10.59 -16.95 -21.44
C LYS A 163 10.43 -16.60 -19.97
N SER A 164 10.27 -17.61 -19.11
CA SER A 164 10.16 -17.45 -17.65
C SER A 164 11.49 -17.63 -16.94
N PHE A 165 11.71 -16.82 -15.91
CA PHE A 165 12.84 -16.88 -15.00
C PHE A 165 12.31 -16.92 -13.57
N ASP A 166 12.56 -18.04 -12.89
CA ASP A 166 11.99 -18.37 -11.57
C ASP A 166 13.06 -18.32 -10.45
N ASP A 167 14.33 -18.56 -10.77
CA ASP A 167 15.45 -18.33 -9.85
C ASP A 167 16.03 -16.93 -10.05
N LEU A 168 15.68 -16.07 -9.12
CA LEU A 168 15.85 -14.64 -9.18
C LEU A 168 16.49 -14.11 -7.88
N ALA A 169 17.29 -14.94 -7.21
CA ALA A 169 17.95 -14.57 -5.97
C ALA A 169 18.95 -13.39 -6.11
N PHE A 170 19.38 -13.03 -7.33
CA PHE A 170 20.51 -12.11 -7.57
C PHE A 170 20.27 -10.96 -8.57
N TYR A 171 19.02 -10.55 -8.80
CA TYR A 171 18.73 -9.41 -9.69
C TYR A 171 18.22 -8.17 -8.92
N LYS A 172 18.55 -6.98 -9.44
CA LYS A 172 17.99 -5.70 -8.99
C LYS A 172 17.28 -5.02 -10.15
N ILE A 173 16.12 -4.43 -9.87
CA ILE A 173 15.42 -3.54 -10.80
C ILE A 173 15.92 -2.12 -10.54
N SER A 174 16.53 -1.48 -11.54
CA SER A 174 16.97 -0.08 -11.42
C SER A 174 15.79 0.89 -11.31
N GLY A 175 16.02 2.13 -10.88
CA GLY A 175 14.98 3.16 -10.80
C GLY A 175 14.25 3.46 -12.13
N GLY A 176 14.86 3.10 -13.27
CA GLY A 176 14.24 3.16 -14.61
C GLY A 176 13.39 1.92 -14.96
N GLY A 177 13.42 0.88 -14.13
CA GLY A 177 12.83 -0.44 -14.35
C GLY A 177 13.53 -1.27 -15.41
N ARG A 178 14.87 -1.18 -15.48
CA ARG A 178 15.70 -2.15 -16.20
C ARG A 178 16.16 -3.21 -15.20
N PHE A 179 16.14 -4.47 -15.62
CA PHE A 179 16.74 -5.56 -14.85
C PHE A 179 18.25 -5.45 -14.94
N ILE A 180 18.91 -5.44 -13.79
CA ILE A 180 20.36 -5.54 -13.64
C ILE A 180 20.59 -6.86 -12.93
N LEU A 181 21.12 -7.84 -13.65
CA LEU A 181 21.76 -9.00 -13.04
C LEU A 181 23.03 -8.48 -12.35
N TYR A 182 23.15 -8.69 -11.05
CA TYR A 182 24.45 -8.47 -10.39
C TYR A 182 25.35 -9.66 -10.75
N PRO A 183 26.51 -9.45 -11.39
CA PRO A 183 27.48 -10.50 -11.56
C PRO A 183 28.21 -10.68 -10.24
N ASN A 184 27.90 -11.77 -9.57
CA ASN A 184 28.82 -12.57 -8.78
C ASN A 184 28.31 -13.99 -9.05
N TYR A 185 28.76 -14.69 -10.09
CA TYR A 185 30.09 -14.76 -10.72
C TYR A 185 30.54 -13.59 -11.59
#